data_AF-A0A4S4FSX2-F1
#
_entry.id   AF-A0A4S4FSX2-F1
#
_cell.length_a   1.000
_cell.length_b   1.000
_cell.length_c   1.000
_cell.angle_alpha   90.00
_cell.angle_beta   90.00
_cell.angle_gamma   90.00
#
_symmetry.space_group_name_H-M   'P 1'
#
loop_
_entity.id
_entity.type
_entity.pdbx_description
1 polymer ?
#
loop_
_entity_poly.entity_id
_entity_poly.type
_entity_poly.pdbx_seq_one_letter_code
_entity_poly.pdbx_strand_id
1 'polypeptide(L)'
;MIGFALIDGLTFAVDLSLVSVAHGILRMPLDKPAISRVHVGGSRPSTKPAPVFLPNGETGFMAIEITHVRFANPERKSHETITHFKWKNVEKRSTGDREAESMVIWLGYPSNTAYIGTGSDRRYLAVVEPRGESAHIRAHHDDNGWSDDLLELPEF
;
A
#
# COMPACT_ATOMS: atom_id res chain seq x y z
N MET A 1 1.86 40.34 -20.14
CA MET A 1 2.40 40.32 -18.71
C MET A 1 2.20 38.93 -18.09
N ILE A 2 2.95 37.96 -18.62
CA ILE A 2 3.45 36.59 -18.42
C ILE A 2 4.18 36.51 -17.07
N GLY A 3 3.42 36.03 -16.06
CA GLY A 3 4.03 35.67 -14.76
C GLY A 3 4.37 34.17 -14.72
N PHE A 4 5.75 33.89 -14.79
CA PHE A 4 6.63 32.71 -14.67
C PHE A 4 6.84 32.37 -13.20
N ALA A 5 6.21 31.27 -12.65
CA ALA A 5 6.78 30.60 -11.45
C ALA A 5 7.24 29.17 -11.82
N LEU A 6 8.62 28.95 -11.79
CA LEU A 6 9.62 27.87 -11.81
C LEU A 6 9.63 27.11 -10.48
N ILE A 7 9.04 25.78 -10.42
CA ILE A 7 9.67 24.72 -9.60
C ILE A 7 9.25 23.36 -10.18
N ASP A 8 10.01 22.76 -11.14
CA ASP A 8 10.57 21.39 -11.26
C ASP A 8 9.82 20.62 -12.36
N GLY A 9 10.09 20.95 -13.70
CA GLY A 9 10.42 20.06 -14.84
C GLY A 9 9.28 19.09 -15.17
N LEU A 10 8.04 19.51 -15.47
CA LEU A 10 7.11 18.79 -16.36
C LEU A 10 5.99 19.75 -16.81
N THR A 11 6.25 20.46 -17.92
CA THR A 11 5.36 21.26 -18.79
C THR A 11 4.14 20.45 -19.22
N PHE A 12 2.94 20.54 -18.50
CA PHE A 12 1.74 20.15 -19.27
C PHE A 12 0.92 21.40 -19.62
N ALA A 13 0.98 21.84 -20.85
CA ALA A 13 0.09 22.74 -21.61
C ALA A 13 -1.33 22.16 -21.69
N VAL A 14 -2.31 22.61 -20.82
CA VAL A 14 -3.71 22.27 -21.19
C VAL A 14 -4.32 23.49 -21.90
N ASP A 15 -4.38 23.41 -23.23
CA ASP A 15 -5.18 24.07 -24.28
C ASP A 15 -6.66 24.12 -23.89
N LEU A 16 -7.20 25.25 -23.37
CA LEU A 16 -8.62 25.68 -23.28
C LEU A 16 -9.01 26.44 -24.56
N SER A 17 -9.26 25.60 -25.61
CA SER A 17 -9.98 26.30 -26.71
C SER A 17 -11.26 25.54 -27.04
N LEU A 18 -12.46 26.04 -26.64
CA LEU A 18 -13.41 26.68 -27.58
C LEU A 18 -14.79 26.05 -27.42
N VAL A 19 -15.78 26.79 -26.84
CA VAL A 19 -17.17 27.30 -26.98
C VAL A 19 -17.73 26.95 -28.36
N SER A 20 -18.73 25.99 -28.36
CA SER A 20 -19.85 26.24 -29.32
C SER A 20 -21.17 25.73 -28.72
N VAL A 21 -22.07 26.68 -28.27
CA VAL A 21 -23.52 26.97 -28.19
C VAL A 21 -24.19 26.69 -29.55
N ALA A 22 -25.07 25.60 -29.56
CA ALA A 22 -26.27 25.71 -30.44
C ALA A 22 -27.42 24.93 -29.81
N HIS A 23 -28.46 25.64 -29.23
CA HIS A 23 -29.93 25.79 -29.16
C HIS A 23 -30.63 24.94 -30.22
N GLY A 24 -31.25 23.86 -29.76
CA GLY A 24 -32.52 23.54 -30.48
C GLY A 24 -33.37 22.58 -29.66
N ILE A 25 -34.33 23.08 -28.81
CA ILE A 25 -35.71 22.75 -28.37
C ILE A 25 -36.43 21.95 -29.45
N LEU A 26 -36.66 20.54 -29.19
CA LEU A 26 -37.92 19.98 -29.73
C LEU A 26 -38.29 18.72 -28.93
N ARG A 27 -39.33 18.76 -28.04
CA ARG A 27 -40.70 18.20 -28.04
C ARG A 27 -40.66 16.72 -27.63
N MET A 28 -40.88 16.45 -26.34
CA MET A 28 -41.47 15.23 -25.74
C MET A 28 -42.79 14.86 -26.41
N PRO A 29 -43.08 13.54 -26.57
CA PRO A 29 -44.21 13.01 -25.79
C PRO A 29 -43.90 11.62 -25.23
N LEU A 30 -44.16 11.33 -23.87
CA LEU A 30 -44.83 10.47 -22.88
C LEU A 30 -45.26 9.14 -23.51
N ASP A 31 -44.49 7.99 -23.18
CA ASP A 31 -45.09 6.67 -22.89
C ASP A 31 -44.10 5.82 -22.08
N LYS A 32 -44.11 5.72 -20.78
CA LYS A 32 -43.86 4.73 -19.72
C LYS A 32 -43.91 3.30 -20.25
N PRO A 33 -43.33 2.14 -19.54
CA PRO A 33 -42.13 1.52 -18.97
C PRO A 33 -41.93 0.09 -19.49
N ALA A 34 -40.70 -0.20 -20.09
CA ALA A 34 -40.34 -1.64 -20.14
C ALA A 34 -39.01 -1.87 -19.40
N ILE A 35 -39.03 -2.18 -18.09
CA ILE A 35 -38.25 -3.13 -17.26
C ILE A 35 -37.56 -4.18 -18.16
N SER A 36 -36.28 -3.91 -18.56
CA SER A 36 -35.33 -4.90 -19.12
C SER A 36 -34.27 -5.26 -18.08
N ARG A 37 -34.54 -6.26 -17.19
CA ARG A 37 -33.81 -7.35 -16.51
C ARG A 37 -32.77 -8.00 -17.43
N VAL A 38 -31.39 -7.89 -17.22
CA VAL A 38 -30.21 -8.57 -16.67
C VAL A 38 -29.38 -9.14 -17.82
N HIS A 39 -28.07 -8.71 -17.89
CA HIS A 39 -26.78 -9.34 -17.52
C HIS A 39 -25.84 -9.36 -18.73
N VAL A 40 -24.60 -8.63 -18.60
CA VAL A 40 -23.25 -9.18 -18.34
C VAL A 40 -22.21 -8.10 -18.67
N GLY A 41 -22.04 -7.16 -17.72
CA GLY A 41 -20.72 -6.48 -17.77
C GLY A 41 -19.87 -6.84 -16.55
N GLY A 42 -19.16 -8.05 -16.51
CA GLY A 42 -18.14 -8.25 -15.45
C GLY A 42 -16.86 -7.46 -15.75
N SER A 43 -16.87 -6.10 -15.68
CA SER A 43 -15.68 -5.29 -15.31
C SER A 43 -15.34 -5.48 -13.82
N ARG A 44 -14.58 -6.55 -13.49
CA ARG A 44 -13.82 -6.64 -12.22
C ARG A 44 -13.50 -5.25 -11.66
N PRO A 45 -14.21 -4.74 -10.65
CA PRO A 45 -13.68 -3.55 -9.96
C PRO A 45 -12.35 -3.86 -9.26
N SER A 46 -11.15 -3.66 -9.87
CA SER A 46 -9.92 -3.28 -9.16
C SER A 46 -10.22 -2.68 -7.79
N THR A 47 -10.86 -3.47 -6.84
CA THR A 47 -11.05 -2.93 -5.47
C THR A 47 -9.74 -3.01 -4.70
N LYS A 48 -8.75 -2.16 -5.00
CA LYS A 48 -8.01 -1.72 -3.80
C LYS A 48 -8.60 -2.33 -2.52
N PRO A 49 -7.99 -3.41 -1.94
CA PRO A 49 -8.63 -3.88 -0.69
C PRO A 49 -9.09 -2.71 0.19
N ALA A 50 -10.38 -2.47 0.27
CA ALA A 50 -11.10 -1.66 1.28
C ALA A 50 -10.36 -1.68 2.64
N PRO A 51 -9.85 -0.55 3.09
CA PRO A 51 -9.25 -0.40 4.43
C PRO A 51 -9.93 -1.33 5.45
N VAL A 52 -9.49 -2.54 5.77
CA VAL A 52 -9.94 -3.23 7.00
C VAL A 52 -9.87 -2.24 8.18
N PHE A 53 -10.90 -1.43 8.39
CA PHE A 53 -11.20 -0.65 9.62
C PHE A 53 -10.98 -1.50 10.87
N LEU A 54 -9.73 -1.62 11.40
CA LEU A 54 -9.48 -2.05 12.79
C LEU A 54 -10.45 -1.36 13.76
N PRO A 55 -11.46 -2.10 14.36
CA PRO A 55 -12.51 -1.61 15.28
C PRO A 55 -11.93 -0.62 16.32
N ASN A 56 -11.26 0.54 15.80
CA ASN A 56 -11.18 1.56 16.88
C ASN A 56 -10.64 2.86 16.33
N GLY A 57 -11.11 3.46 15.18
CA GLY A 57 -11.07 4.92 14.93
C GLY A 57 -9.85 5.59 15.56
N GLU A 58 -8.64 4.99 15.77
CA GLU A 58 -7.45 5.72 16.29
C GLU A 58 -6.42 5.86 15.17
N THR A 59 -6.50 6.92 14.36
CA THR A 59 -5.39 7.32 13.46
C THR A 59 -4.10 7.54 14.24
N GLY A 60 -3.55 6.39 14.81
CA GLY A 60 -2.23 6.54 15.48
C GLY A 60 -1.14 5.82 14.69
N PHE A 61 -0.48 6.58 13.92
CA PHE A 61 0.81 5.97 13.50
C PHE A 61 1.09 4.68 14.29
N MET A 62 1.06 3.52 13.49
CA MET A 62 1.31 2.23 14.16
C MET A 62 2.74 1.73 13.84
N ALA A 63 3.47 1.73 15.00
CA ALA A 63 4.83 1.17 14.80
C ALA A 63 4.95 -0.19 15.53
N ILE A 64 5.39 -1.18 14.68
CA ILE A 64 5.58 -2.49 15.35
C ILE A 64 7.03 -2.92 15.19
N GLU A 65 7.38 -3.71 16.18
CA GLU A 65 8.72 -4.35 16.08
C GLU A 65 8.57 -5.82 15.68
N ILE A 66 9.34 -6.08 14.63
CA ILE A 66 9.34 -7.52 14.24
C ILE A 66 10.35 -8.28 15.13
N THR A 67 9.82 -9.42 15.68
CA THR A 67 10.71 -10.13 16.65
C THR A 67 11.10 -11.50 16.10
N HIS A 68 10.19 -12.07 15.23
CA HIS A 68 10.50 -13.42 14.71
C HIS A 68 10.02 -13.51 13.25
N VAL A 69 10.70 -14.52 12.57
CA VAL A 69 10.22 -14.76 11.20
C VAL A 69 10.13 -16.27 10.98
N ARG A 70 9.18 -16.58 10.07
CA ARG A 70 9.07 -17.98 9.60
C ARG A 70 9.36 -18.04 8.10
N PHE A 71 10.17 -19.15 7.77
CA PHE A 71 10.52 -19.27 6.34
C PHE A 71 9.77 -20.46 5.74
N ALA A 72 9.41 -20.24 4.51
CA ALA A 72 8.80 -21.40 3.81
C ALA A 72 9.74 -22.60 3.78
N ASN A 73 11.07 -22.33 3.56
CA ASN A 73 12.11 -23.39 3.57
C ASN A 73 13.28 -22.97 4.46
N PRO A 74 13.38 -23.66 5.53
CA PRO A 74 14.42 -23.22 6.50
C PRO A 74 15.83 -23.50 5.98
N GLU A 75 16.02 -24.29 4.94
CA GLU A 75 17.37 -24.58 4.39
C GLU A 75 17.79 -23.51 3.38
N ARG A 76 16.80 -22.72 2.87
CA ARG A 76 17.12 -21.62 1.94
C ARG A 76 16.48 -20.31 2.42
N LYS A 77 17.35 -19.62 3.24
CA LYS A 77 16.76 -18.40 3.86
C LYS A 77 16.99 -17.19 2.94
N SER A 78 15.83 -16.68 2.57
CA SER A 78 15.86 -15.40 1.83
C SER A 78 14.63 -14.56 2.19
N HIS A 79 14.71 -13.24 1.83
CA HIS A 79 13.58 -12.35 2.20
C HIS A 79 12.29 -12.80 1.50
N GLU A 80 12.36 -13.39 0.40
CA GLU A 80 11.17 -13.84 -0.36
C GLU A 80 10.57 -15.11 0.23
N THR A 81 11.43 -15.75 0.97
CA THR A 81 10.90 -17.05 1.45
C THR A 81 10.25 -16.88 2.83
N ILE A 82 10.22 -15.66 3.29
CA ILE A 82 9.57 -15.44 4.60
C ILE A 82 8.05 -15.53 4.39
N THR A 83 7.45 -16.28 5.31
CA THR A 83 5.99 -16.46 5.12
C THR A 83 5.21 -15.83 6.27
N HIS A 84 5.92 -15.74 7.52
CA HIS A 84 5.17 -15.19 8.67
C HIS A 84 6.08 -14.31 9.53
N PHE A 85 5.32 -13.37 10.18
CA PHE A 85 6.08 -12.47 11.07
C PHE A 85 5.39 -12.46 12.44
N LYS A 86 6.23 -12.59 13.45
CA LYS A 86 5.74 -12.19 14.79
C LYS A 86 6.19 -10.78 15.14
N TRP A 87 5.20 -10.06 15.74
CA TRP A 87 5.54 -8.65 16.01
C TRP A 87 4.99 -8.24 17.37
N LYS A 88 5.57 -7.18 17.81
CA LYS A 88 5.01 -6.57 19.04
C LYS A 88 4.91 -5.05 18.85
N ASN A 89 3.83 -4.60 19.50
CA ASN A 89 3.64 -3.12 19.59
C ASN A 89 4.00 -2.60 20.99
N VAL A 90 5.02 -1.84 20.99
CA VAL A 90 5.54 -1.46 22.33
C VAL A 90 4.60 -0.43 22.95
N GLU A 91 3.94 0.30 22.18
CA GLU A 91 3.06 1.35 22.74
C GLU A 91 1.76 0.75 23.29
N LYS A 92 1.33 -0.24 22.65
CA LYS A 92 0.01 -0.77 23.04
C LYS A 92 0.18 -2.10 23.78
N ARG A 93 1.41 -2.47 23.98
CA ARG A 93 1.72 -3.75 24.68
C ARG A 93 0.95 -4.92 24.07
N SER A 94 0.94 -4.85 22.78
CA SER A 94 0.28 -5.99 22.11
C SER A 94 1.30 -6.71 21.21
N THR A 95 0.92 -8.07 21.07
CA THR A 95 1.74 -8.88 20.14
C THR A 95 0.83 -9.59 19.15
N GLY A 96 1.53 -9.98 18.09
CA GLY A 96 0.68 -10.71 17.11
C GLY A 96 1.57 -11.36 16.05
N ASP A 97 0.82 -12.02 15.17
CA ASP A 97 1.53 -12.61 14.01
C ASP A 97 0.78 -12.28 12.71
N ARG A 98 1.56 -12.29 11.74
CA ARG A 98 0.92 -11.91 10.47
C ARG A 98 1.66 -12.59 9.31
N GLU A 99 0.84 -12.90 8.21
CA GLU A 99 1.48 -13.44 6.99
C GLU A 99 2.22 -12.35 6.22
N ALA A 100 3.21 -12.83 5.40
CA ALA A 100 4.11 -11.88 4.71
C ALA A 100 3.31 -10.96 3.78
N GLU A 101 2.34 -11.57 3.07
CA GLU A 101 1.56 -10.72 2.14
C GLU A 101 0.77 -9.64 2.88
N SER A 102 0.20 -10.06 3.98
CA SER A 102 -0.58 -9.07 4.75
C SER A 102 0.34 -7.99 5.35
N MET A 103 1.55 -8.43 5.70
CA MET A 103 2.48 -7.42 6.27
C MET A 103 2.91 -6.42 5.18
N VAL A 104 3.10 -6.91 4.01
CA VAL A 104 3.48 -6.01 2.90
C VAL A 104 2.36 -4.99 2.67
N ILE A 105 1.16 -5.50 2.60
CA ILE A 105 0.04 -4.58 2.39
C ILE A 105 -0.04 -3.57 3.54
N TRP A 106 0.12 -4.05 4.77
CA TRP A 106 0.06 -3.18 5.95
C TRP A 106 1.14 -2.09 5.90
N LEU A 107 2.39 -2.41 5.47
CA LEU A 107 3.49 -1.42 5.42
C LEU A 107 3.31 -0.49 4.23
N GLY A 108 2.41 -0.84 3.39
CA GLY A 108 2.14 0.03 2.22
C GLY A 108 1.37 1.29 2.63
N TYR A 109 0.86 1.29 3.85
CA TYR A 109 0.18 2.52 4.31
C TYR A 109 1.19 3.48 4.98
N PRO A 110 1.13 4.79 4.68
CA PRO A 110 2.17 5.74 5.11
C PRO A 110 2.16 5.91 6.64
N SER A 111 1.13 5.59 7.26
CA SER A 111 1.05 5.82 8.73
C SER A 111 1.60 4.62 9.50
N ASN A 112 1.97 3.53 8.72
CA ASN A 112 2.50 2.33 9.42
C ASN A 112 4.03 2.22 9.24
N THR A 113 4.56 1.79 10.35
CA THR A 113 6.03 1.61 10.28
C THR A 113 6.41 0.33 11.05
N ALA A 114 7.44 -0.32 10.45
CA ALA A 114 7.96 -1.53 11.12
C ALA A 114 9.48 -1.43 11.27
N TYR A 115 9.93 -2.04 12.34
CA TYR A 115 11.40 -2.00 12.55
C TYR A 115 11.82 -3.26 13.32
N ILE A 116 13.16 -3.54 13.22
CA ILE A 116 13.77 -4.57 14.10
C ILE A 116 14.80 -3.93 15.03
N GLY A 117 14.92 -4.57 16.23
CA GLY A 117 15.94 -4.05 17.18
C GLY A 117 15.32 -3.06 18.17
N THR A 118 16.23 -2.58 19.05
CA THR A 118 15.74 -1.63 20.08
C THR A 118 16.70 -0.43 20.15
N GLY A 119 16.14 0.72 20.54
CA GLY A 119 16.97 1.92 20.80
C GLY A 119 17.71 2.37 19.53
N SER A 120 19.00 2.57 19.71
CA SER A 120 19.83 3.13 18.61
C SER A 120 20.18 2.05 17.58
N ASP A 121 19.82 0.81 17.84
CA ASP A 121 20.11 -0.26 16.86
C ASP A 121 18.87 -0.59 16.03
N ARG A 122 17.95 0.35 16.01
CA ARG A 122 16.69 0.07 15.28
C ARG A 122 16.95 0.21 13.77
N ARG A 123 16.30 -0.80 13.17
CA ARG A 123 16.35 -0.77 11.70
C ARG A 123 14.93 -0.83 11.13
N TYR A 124 14.74 0.12 10.17
CA TYR A 124 13.35 0.20 9.67
C TYR A 124 13.18 -0.74 8.47
N LEU A 125 11.97 -1.10 8.39
CA LEU A 125 11.67 -2.06 7.30
C LEU A 125 10.87 -1.35 6.22
N ALA A 126 11.13 -1.88 5.07
CA ALA A 126 10.37 -1.30 3.94
C ALA A 126 10.07 -2.40 2.92
N VAL A 127 8.96 -1.94 2.13
CA VAL A 127 8.55 -2.92 1.09
C VAL A 127 9.45 -2.71 -0.14
N VAL A 128 9.96 -3.88 -0.58
CA VAL A 128 10.75 -3.86 -1.82
C VAL A 128 9.94 -4.57 -2.92
N GLU A 129 9.90 -3.81 -4.14
CA GLU A 129 9.12 -4.40 -5.26
C GLU A 129 10.02 -4.53 -6.49
N PRO A 130 10.71 -5.68 -6.56
CA PRO A 130 11.55 -5.86 -7.75
C PRO A 130 10.71 -6.17 -9.00
N ARG A 131 11.20 -5.73 -10.14
CA ARG A 131 10.45 -5.96 -11.40
C ARG A 131 10.30 -7.47 -11.68
N GLY A 132 9.02 -7.92 -11.73
CA GLY A 132 8.77 -9.31 -12.16
C GLY A 132 8.76 -10.27 -10.97
N GLU A 133 8.95 -9.74 -9.69
CA GLU A 133 8.95 -10.61 -8.49
C GLU A 133 7.92 -10.09 -7.49
N SER A 134 7.60 -11.08 -6.52
CA SER A 134 6.63 -10.66 -5.49
C SER A 134 7.28 -9.68 -4.49
N ALA A 135 6.44 -8.68 -4.14
CA ALA A 135 6.93 -7.71 -3.14
C ALA A 135 7.28 -8.42 -1.82
N HIS A 136 8.37 -7.90 -1.26
CA HIS A 136 8.74 -8.48 0.05
C HIS A 136 9.35 -7.39 0.94
N ILE A 137 9.55 -7.79 2.21
CA ILE A 137 10.00 -6.77 3.20
C ILE A 137 11.50 -6.96 3.44
N ARG A 138 12.20 -5.73 3.45
CA ARG A 138 13.63 -5.76 3.80
C ARG A 138 13.97 -4.63 4.77
N ALA A 139 15.05 -4.99 5.50
CA ALA A 139 15.49 -3.94 6.44
C ALA A 139 16.44 -2.96 5.72
N HIS A 140 16.24 -1.67 6.12
CA HIS A 140 17.18 -0.70 5.52
C HIS A 140 17.73 0.23 6.60
N HIS A 141 19.05 0.66 6.19
CA HIS A 141 19.65 1.72 7.03
C HIS A 141 19.39 3.10 6.44
N ASP A 142 18.91 4.00 7.26
CA ASP A 142 18.60 5.36 6.78
C ASP A 142 19.68 5.87 5.83
N ASP A 143 20.90 5.36 5.75
CA ASP A 143 21.94 6.00 4.91
C ASP A 143 22.78 4.93 4.20
N ASN A 144 22.44 3.58 4.33
CA ASN A 144 23.46 2.59 3.89
C ASN A 144 22.78 1.44 3.15
N GLY A 145 21.61 1.81 2.50
CA GLY A 145 21.15 0.74 1.60
C GLY A 145 20.45 -0.39 2.36
N TRP A 146 19.95 -1.45 1.62
CA TRP A 146 19.17 -2.61 2.11
C TRP A 146 20.08 -3.55 2.92
N SER A 147 19.58 -4.10 4.02
CA SER A 147 20.36 -5.03 4.88
C SER A 147 19.62 -6.35 5.01
N ASP A 148 20.46 -7.37 5.49
CA ASP A 148 19.85 -8.72 5.65
C ASP A 148 19.54 -8.99 7.13
N ASP A 149 19.42 -8.01 7.89
CA ASP A 149 19.25 -8.18 9.35
C ASP A 149 17.91 -8.88 9.66
N LEU A 150 17.05 -8.65 8.79
CA LEU A 150 15.74 -9.31 9.00
C LEU A 150 15.89 -10.83 8.96
N LEU A 151 16.86 -11.36 8.19
CA LEU A 151 17.02 -12.81 8.06
C LEU A 151 17.70 -13.40 9.30
N GLU A 152 18.15 -12.51 10.14
CA GLU A 152 18.90 -13.01 11.31
C GLU A 152 17.98 -13.11 12.54
N LEU A 153 16.74 -12.82 12.32
CA LEU A 153 15.83 -12.89 13.47
C LEU A 153 15.56 -14.35 13.82
N PRO A 154 15.26 -14.48 15.10
CA PRO A 154 14.89 -15.85 15.49
C PRO A 154 13.65 -16.35 14.72
N GLU A 155 13.67 -17.75 14.47
CA GLU A 155 12.52 -18.36 13.78
C GLU A 155 11.53 -18.93 14.80
N PHE A 156 10.26 -19.24 14.34
CA PHE A 156 9.28 -19.89 15.23
C PHE A 156 8.46 -20.89 14.41
#